data_AF-A0A3Q3E1C2-F1
#
_entry.id   AF-A0A3Q3E1C2-F1
#
_cell.length_a   1.000
_cell.length_b   1.000
_cell.length_c   1.000
_cell.angle_alpha   90.00
_cell.angle_beta   90.00
_cell.angle_gamma   90.00
#
_symmetry.space_group_name_H-M   'P 1'
#
loop_
_entity.id
_entity.type
_entity.pdbx_description
1 polymer ?
#
loop_
_entity_poly.entity_id
_entity_poly.type
_entity_poly.pdbx_seq_one_letter_code
_entity_poly.pdbx_strand_id
1 'polypeptide(L)'
;MSSTEEGRTFVEVINEKYSPENFPCRRGLGMGVVVVPTACPQGSPMKDRLNLPSVLVLNGCGISKAGDQSEIAAFCAHVMELDLSHNKLQDWHEIGKIVSNIPNLDFLNLSSNPLGGMTLEPQCAEAFSRVRRLVLNNTQVCWDTLWLEMHVEMPFF
;
A
#
# COMPACT_ATOMS: atom_id res chain seq x y z
N MET A 1 14.86 -3.35 -29.10
CA MET A 1 14.43 -2.10 -28.42
C MET A 1 13.58 -2.52 -27.24
N SER A 2 14.18 -2.63 -26.05
CA SER A 2 13.42 -2.93 -24.83
C SER A 2 12.76 -1.65 -24.37
N SER A 3 11.45 -1.54 -24.52
CA SER A 3 10.66 -0.54 -23.82
C SER A 3 10.94 -0.74 -22.33
N THR A 4 11.58 0.24 -21.70
CA THR A 4 11.55 0.36 -20.24
C THR A 4 10.08 0.52 -19.86
N GLU A 5 9.40 -0.56 -19.47
CA GLU A 5 8.09 -0.45 -18.86
C GLU A 5 8.29 0.34 -17.56
N GLU A 6 7.94 1.63 -17.58
CA GLU A 6 7.74 2.40 -16.36
C GLU A 6 6.63 1.70 -15.58
N GLY A 7 7.04 0.85 -14.65
CA GLY A 7 6.13 0.06 -13.84
C GLY A 7 5.20 0.96 -13.02
N ARG A 8 3.90 0.64 -13.02
CA ARG A 8 2.85 1.39 -12.30
C ARG A 8 3.11 1.37 -10.79
N THR A 9 2.95 2.52 -10.16
CA THR A 9 3.22 2.71 -8.73
C THR A 9 1.98 2.53 -7.85
N PHE A 10 2.19 2.16 -6.60
CA PHE A 10 1.13 2.10 -5.59
C PHE A 10 0.47 3.48 -5.38
N VAL A 11 1.26 4.55 -5.36
CA VAL A 11 0.77 5.93 -5.25
C VAL A 11 -0.12 6.33 -6.43
N GLU A 12 0.24 5.97 -7.67
CA GLU A 12 -0.60 6.20 -8.85
C GLU A 12 -1.96 5.50 -8.70
N VAL A 13 -1.96 4.22 -8.33
CA VAL A 13 -3.19 3.45 -8.16
C VAL A 13 -4.09 4.02 -7.07
N ILE A 14 -3.50 4.45 -5.94
CA ILE A 14 -4.23 5.11 -4.86
C ILE A 14 -4.89 6.39 -5.35
N ASN A 15 -4.11 7.24 -6.02
CA ASN A 15 -4.62 8.50 -6.55
C ASN A 15 -5.74 8.25 -7.56
N GLU A 16 -5.57 7.31 -8.50
CA GLU A 16 -6.61 6.97 -9.46
C GLU A 16 -7.88 6.43 -8.80
N LYS A 17 -7.75 5.46 -7.89
CA LYS A 17 -8.92 4.79 -7.31
C LYS A 17 -9.69 5.65 -6.30
N TYR A 18 -8.99 6.50 -5.57
CA TYR A 18 -9.54 7.25 -4.45
C TYR A 18 -9.59 8.77 -4.67
N SER A 19 -9.26 9.24 -5.88
CA SER A 19 -9.43 10.65 -6.24
C SER A 19 -10.86 11.12 -5.98
N PRO A 20 -11.05 12.30 -5.36
CA PRO A 20 -12.38 12.84 -5.10
C PRO A 20 -13.17 13.09 -6.39
N GLU A 21 -12.50 13.26 -7.53
CA GLU A 21 -13.13 13.40 -8.85
C GLU A 21 -13.82 12.12 -9.34
N ASN A 22 -13.38 10.94 -8.87
CA ASN A 22 -14.00 9.65 -9.18
C ASN A 22 -15.25 9.35 -8.32
N PHE A 23 -15.58 10.21 -7.37
CA PHE A 23 -16.81 10.15 -6.57
C PHE A 23 -17.67 11.40 -6.82
N PRO A 24 -18.63 11.38 -7.77
CA PRO A 24 -19.39 12.58 -8.19
C PRO A 24 -20.32 13.22 -7.14
N CYS A 25 -20.22 12.87 -5.86
CA CYS A 25 -21.21 13.23 -4.85
C CYS A 25 -20.73 14.38 -3.94
N ARG A 26 -20.62 15.60 -4.48
CA ARG A 26 -20.88 16.88 -3.75
C ARG A 26 -21.36 18.02 -4.67
N ARG A 27 -22.17 17.73 -5.69
CA ARG A 27 -23.08 18.72 -6.31
C ARG A 27 -24.51 18.20 -6.35
N GLY A 28 -25.04 17.86 -5.19
CA GLY A 28 -26.47 17.74 -4.97
C GLY A 28 -26.95 18.99 -4.24
N LEU A 29 -27.71 19.84 -4.92
CA LEU A 29 -28.54 20.84 -4.25
C LEU A 29 -29.51 20.11 -3.31
N GLY A 30 -29.32 20.25 -2.01
CA GLY A 30 -30.19 19.65 -1.00
C GLY A 30 -29.88 20.22 0.37
N MET A 31 -30.84 20.94 0.92
CA MET A 31 -30.81 21.66 2.20
C MET A 31 -30.29 20.78 3.35
N GLY A 32 -29.26 21.24 4.06
CA GLY A 32 -28.78 20.65 5.31
C GLY A 32 -27.62 21.48 5.88
N VAL A 33 -27.73 21.87 7.14
CA VAL A 33 -26.80 22.80 7.82
C VAL A 33 -25.36 22.30 7.73
N VAL A 34 -24.52 23.01 6.95
CA VAL A 34 -23.08 22.78 6.93
C VAL A 34 -22.49 23.54 8.11
N VAL A 35 -21.99 22.81 9.10
CA VAL A 35 -21.02 23.34 10.05
C VAL A 35 -19.75 23.59 9.25
N VAL A 36 -19.47 24.85 8.94
CA VAL A 36 -18.24 25.30 8.28
C VAL A 36 -17.12 25.28 9.32
N PRO A 37 -16.05 24.47 9.20
CA PRO A 37 -14.82 24.78 9.90
C PRO A 37 -14.22 26.01 9.22
N THR A 38 -14.10 27.07 10.00
CA THR A 38 -13.52 28.37 9.66
C THR A 38 -12.21 28.19 8.89
N ALA A 39 -12.08 28.96 7.81
CA ALA A 39 -10.94 28.96 6.89
C ALA A 39 -9.59 29.00 7.63
N CYS A 40 -8.73 28.02 7.34
CA CYS A 40 -7.29 28.17 7.57
C CYS A 40 -6.69 28.95 6.38
N PRO A 41 -5.80 29.92 6.63
CA PRO A 41 -5.15 30.71 5.60
C PRO A 41 -4.16 29.85 4.78
N GLN A 42 -4.00 30.24 3.52
CA GLN A 42 -3.31 29.54 2.42
C GLN A 42 -1.96 28.91 2.78
N GLY A 43 -1.77 27.65 2.34
CA GLY A 43 -0.47 26.97 2.42
C GLY A 43 -0.44 25.52 1.92
N SER A 44 -1.01 25.21 0.74
CA SER A 44 -0.64 24.11 -0.18
C SER A 44 -1.78 23.89 -1.20
N PRO A 45 -1.51 23.54 -2.48
CA PRO A 45 -2.56 23.18 -3.42
C PRO A 45 -3.27 21.92 -2.91
N MET A 46 -4.61 21.91 -2.98
CA MET A 46 -5.53 20.89 -2.43
C MET A 46 -5.40 19.48 -3.06
N LYS A 47 -4.19 18.91 -3.17
CA LYS A 47 -3.96 17.48 -3.45
C LYS A 47 -4.19 16.60 -2.20
N ASP A 48 -4.40 17.22 -1.04
CA ASP A 48 -3.96 16.64 0.24
C ASP A 48 -4.99 15.87 1.07
N ARG A 49 -6.16 15.46 0.57
CA ARG A 49 -7.06 14.59 1.37
C ARG A 49 -7.78 13.54 0.54
N LEU A 50 -7.04 12.52 0.11
CA LEU A 50 -7.65 11.24 -0.22
C LEU A 50 -8.31 10.67 1.05
N ASN A 51 -9.61 10.39 0.99
CA ASN A 51 -10.32 9.72 2.09
C ASN A 51 -10.19 8.22 1.89
N LEU A 52 -9.07 7.65 2.34
CA LEU A 52 -8.84 6.21 2.25
C LEU A 52 -9.60 5.45 3.34
N PRO A 53 -10.22 4.30 3.04
CA PRO A 53 -10.70 3.38 4.08
C PRO A 53 -9.52 2.75 4.84
N SER A 54 -9.79 2.18 6.02
CA SER A 54 -8.78 1.39 6.77
C SER A 54 -8.41 0.08 6.06
N VAL A 55 -9.24 -0.38 5.13
CA VAL A 55 -9.01 -1.58 4.30
C VAL A 55 -8.83 -1.15 2.86
N LEU A 56 -7.61 -1.25 2.34
CA LEU A 56 -7.28 -0.96 0.95
C LEU A 56 -7.22 -2.24 0.12
N VAL A 57 -8.05 -2.30 -0.91
CA VAL A 57 -8.07 -3.42 -1.86
C VAL A 57 -7.54 -2.92 -3.19
N LEU A 58 -6.30 -3.27 -3.52
CA LEU A 58 -5.58 -2.83 -4.73
C LEU A 58 -5.12 -4.04 -5.56
N ASN A 59 -5.89 -5.12 -5.54
CA ASN A 59 -5.60 -6.33 -6.26
C ASN A 59 -5.71 -6.13 -7.79
N GLY A 60 -4.90 -6.83 -8.57
CA GLY A 60 -5.01 -6.80 -10.04
C GLY A 60 -4.72 -5.45 -10.69
N CYS A 61 -4.09 -4.51 -9.97
CA CYS A 61 -3.87 -3.14 -10.45
C CYS A 61 -2.56 -2.99 -11.24
N GLY A 62 -1.75 -4.05 -11.38
CA GLY A 62 -0.48 -4.01 -12.10
C GLY A 62 0.62 -3.22 -11.37
N ILE A 63 0.50 -3.08 -10.04
CA ILE A 63 1.49 -2.39 -9.21
C ILE A 63 2.81 -3.16 -9.27
N SER A 64 3.92 -2.44 -9.46
CA SER A 64 5.28 -3.01 -9.48
C SER A 64 6.26 -2.20 -8.65
N LYS A 65 5.91 -0.97 -8.27
CA LYS A 65 6.74 -0.05 -7.48
C LYS A 65 5.92 0.66 -6.41
N ALA A 66 6.58 1.13 -5.36
CA ALA A 66 5.96 1.90 -4.29
C ALA A 66 5.52 3.30 -4.76
N GLY A 67 6.42 4.04 -5.39
CA GLY A 67 6.24 5.48 -5.64
C GLY A 67 6.79 6.34 -4.49
N ASP A 68 6.26 7.55 -4.32
CA ASP A 68 6.70 8.49 -3.28
C ASP A 68 6.28 8.03 -1.88
N GLN A 69 7.27 7.69 -1.04
CA GLN A 69 7.05 7.23 0.33
C GLN A 69 6.35 8.27 1.23
N SER A 70 6.60 9.57 0.97
CA SER A 70 5.97 10.66 1.72
C SER A 70 4.47 10.70 1.44
N GLU A 71 4.07 10.45 0.20
CA GLU A 71 2.66 10.33 -0.19
C GLU A 71 2.02 9.07 0.43
N ILE A 72 2.71 7.93 0.42
CA ILE A 72 2.23 6.71 1.09
C ILE A 72 1.97 6.99 2.56
N ALA A 73 2.93 7.58 3.27
CA ALA A 73 2.81 7.92 4.69
C ALA A 73 1.65 8.90 4.95
N ALA A 74 1.49 9.92 4.09
CA ALA A 74 0.41 10.90 4.22
C ALA A 74 -0.98 10.28 4.02
N PHE A 75 -1.13 9.37 3.05
CA PHE A 75 -2.42 8.79 2.71
C PHE A 75 -2.79 7.57 3.56
N CYS A 76 -1.81 6.78 3.98
CA CYS A 76 -2.04 5.45 4.54
C CYS A 76 -1.80 5.35 6.05
N ALA A 77 -1.62 6.46 6.76
CA ALA A 77 -1.33 6.46 8.20
C ALA A 77 -2.36 5.67 9.05
N HIS A 78 -3.63 5.61 8.63
CA HIS A 78 -4.73 4.92 9.31
C HIS A 78 -5.10 3.56 8.67
N VAL A 79 -4.40 3.13 7.63
CA VAL A 79 -4.67 1.86 6.95
C VAL A 79 -4.22 0.70 7.84
N MET A 80 -5.05 -0.33 7.92
CA MET A 80 -4.85 -1.53 8.74
C MET A 80 -4.78 -2.81 7.91
N GLU A 81 -5.47 -2.86 6.78
CA GLU A 81 -5.47 -4.03 5.91
C GLU A 81 -5.17 -3.61 4.47
N LEU A 82 -4.27 -4.35 3.82
CA LEU A 82 -3.84 -4.07 2.46
C LEU A 82 -3.82 -5.35 1.62
N ASP A 83 -4.62 -5.36 0.56
CA ASP A 83 -4.62 -6.41 -0.45
C ASP A 83 -3.91 -5.94 -1.73
N LEU A 84 -2.71 -6.46 -1.95
CA LEU A 84 -1.88 -6.27 -3.13
C LEU A 84 -1.80 -7.54 -4.00
N SER A 85 -2.75 -8.46 -3.86
CA SER A 85 -2.73 -9.69 -4.64
C SER A 85 -2.85 -9.46 -6.15
N HIS A 86 -2.34 -10.39 -6.96
CA HIS A 86 -2.39 -10.33 -8.42
C HIS A 86 -1.75 -9.05 -9.02
N ASN A 87 -0.68 -8.56 -8.41
CA ASN A 87 0.11 -7.44 -8.94
C ASN A 87 1.42 -7.95 -9.58
N LYS A 88 2.29 -7.02 -9.97
CA LYS A 88 3.59 -7.28 -10.61
C LYS A 88 4.76 -7.00 -9.65
N LEU A 89 4.55 -7.15 -8.33
CA LEU A 89 5.60 -6.92 -7.35
C LEU A 89 6.62 -8.06 -7.41
N GLN A 90 7.88 -7.71 -7.63
CA GLN A 90 9.00 -8.65 -7.77
C GLN A 90 10.15 -8.32 -6.80
N ASP A 91 10.07 -7.22 -6.07
CA ASP A 91 11.16 -6.70 -5.23
C ASP A 91 10.66 -6.46 -3.81
N TRP A 92 11.28 -7.14 -2.84
CA TRP A 92 10.99 -6.97 -1.42
C TRP A 92 11.32 -5.57 -0.91
N HIS A 93 12.24 -4.85 -1.54
CA HIS A 93 12.53 -3.46 -1.19
C HIS A 93 11.37 -2.52 -1.55
N GLU A 94 10.75 -2.72 -2.72
CA GLU A 94 9.56 -1.95 -3.11
C GLU A 94 8.38 -2.23 -2.17
N ILE A 95 8.19 -3.50 -1.79
CA ILE A 95 7.17 -3.87 -0.80
C ILE A 95 7.50 -3.25 0.57
N GLY A 96 8.76 -3.33 1.00
CA GLY A 96 9.25 -2.76 2.25
C GLY A 96 9.00 -1.25 2.34
N LYS A 97 9.21 -0.50 1.25
CA LYS A 97 8.86 0.94 1.17
C LYS A 97 7.37 1.20 1.39
N ILE A 98 6.49 0.33 0.91
CA ILE A 98 5.05 0.47 1.13
C ILE A 98 4.75 0.18 2.60
N VAL A 99 5.17 -0.98 3.11
CA VAL A 99 4.80 -1.47 4.44
C VAL A 99 5.37 -0.59 5.56
N SER A 100 6.62 -0.11 5.43
CA SER A 100 7.25 0.74 6.44
C SER A 100 6.54 2.09 6.63
N ASN A 101 5.82 2.57 5.61
CA ASN A 101 5.06 3.81 5.64
C ASN A 101 3.58 3.61 6.04
N ILE A 102 3.17 2.39 6.40
CA ILE A 102 1.80 2.08 6.88
C ILE A 102 1.90 1.57 8.32
N PRO A 103 1.97 2.48 9.32
CA PRO A 103 2.34 2.12 10.68
C PRO A 103 1.31 1.21 11.38
N ASN A 104 0.06 1.18 10.93
CA ASN A 104 -1.00 0.38 11.58
C ASN A 104 -1.34 -0.90 10.81
N LEU A 105 -0.49 -1.33 9.86
CA LEU A 105 -0.77 -2.48 9.01
C LEU A 105 -0.75 -3.79 9.81
N ASP A 106 -1.90 -4.41 9.92
CA ASP A 106 -2.12 -5.71 10.59
C ASP A 106 -2.17 -6.87 9.57
N PHE A 107 -2.80 -6.63 8.42
CA PHE A 107 -3.01 -7.62 7.37
C PHE A 107 -2.41 -7.19 6.04
N LEU A 108 -1.62 -8.08 5.43
CA LEU A 108 -1.04 -7.90 4.11
C LEU A 108 -1.25 -9.15 3.25
N ASN A 109 -1.87 -8.98 2.09
CA ASN A 109 -1.99 -10.03 1.08
C ASN A 109 -1.12 -9.70 -0.14
N LEU A 110 -0.12 -10.55 -0.40
CA LEU A 110 0.79 -10.46 -1.55
C LEU A 110 0.58 -11.61 -2.54
N SER A 111 -0.52 -12.37 -2.43
CA SER A 111 -0.76 -13.56 -3.24
C SER A 111 -0.66 -13.29 -4.74
N SER A 112 -0.16 -14.25 -5.51
CA SER A 112 -0.02 -14.13 -6.98
C SER A 112 0.82 -12.93 -7.43
N ASN A 113 1.88 -12.58 -6.68
CA ASN A 113 2.95 -11.69 -7.13
C ASN A 113 4.22 -12.52 -7.47
N PRO A 114 4.97 -12.18 -8.53
CA PRO A 114 6.15 -12.93 -8.98
C PRO A 114 7.40 -12.73 -8.09
N LEU A 115 7.33 -13.16 -6.83
CA LEU A 115 8.40 -13.01 -5.83
C LEU A 115 9.41 -14.17 -5.82
N GLY A 116 9.12 -15.26 -6.53
CA GLY A 116 9.98 -16.43 -6.66
C GLY A 116 11.28 -16.10 -7.40
N GLY A 117 12.35 -15.89 -6.65
CA GLY A 117 13.67 -15.53 -7.17
C GLY A 117 14.39 -14.47 -6.35
N MET A 118 13.68 -13.78 -5.45
CA MET A 118 14.28 -12.79 -4.56
C MET A 118 14.36 -13.30 -3.13
N THR A 119 15.51 -13.05 -2.50
CA THR A 119 15.70 -13.23 -1.06
C THR A 119 15.16 -12.00 -0.32
N LEU A 120 14.36 -12.23 0.71
CA LEU A 120 13.97 -11.23 1.69
C LEU A 120 15.17 -10.98 2.59
N GLU A 121 15.81 -9.83 2.43
CA GLU A 121 16.95 -9.45 3.28
C GLU A 121 16.47 -8.99 4.68
N PRO A 122 17.29 -9.13 5.73
CA PRO A 122 16.91 -8.79 7.11
C PRO A 122 16.35 -7.36 7.26
N GLN A 123 16.95 -6.39 6.57
CA GLN A 123 16.50 -5.00 6.59
C GLN A 123 15.09 -4.81 6.01
N CYS A 124 14.70 -5.66 5.05
CA CYS A 124 13.35 -5.66 4.51
C CYS A 124 12.41 -6.40 5.46
N ALA A 125 12.86 -7.48 6.11
CA ALA A 125 12.07 -8.23 7.07
C ALA A 125 11.62 -7.36 8.27
N GLU A 126 12.46 -6.43 8.74
CA GLU A 126 12.11 -5.49 9.81
C GLU A 126 10.86 -4.66 9.48
N ALA A 127 10.66 -4.30 8.21
CA ALA A 127 9.47 -3.57 7.77
C ALA A 127 8.18 -4.36 8.01
N PHE A 128 8.23 -5.69 8.05
CA PHE A 128 7.08 -6.57 8.26
C PHE A 128 6.85 -6.96 9.73
N SER A 129 7.71 -6.52 10.67
CA SER A 129 7.61 -6.85 12.11
C SER A 129 6.24 -6.56 12.73
N ARG A 130 5.50 -5.61 12.17
CA ARG A 130 4.17 -5.18 12.64
C ARG A 130 3.01 -5.97 12.00
N VAL A 131 3.26 -6.64 10.87
CA VAL A 131 2.26 -7.39 10.11
C VAL A 131 1.99 -8.71 10.83
N ARG A 132 0.75 -8.87 11.31
CA ARG A 132 0.34 -10.08 12.05
C ARG A 132 -0.18 -11.17 11.13
N ARG A 133 -0.74 -10.77 9.98
CA ARG A 133 -1.34 -11.68 9.01
C ARG A 133 -0.74 -11.41 7.63
N LEU A 134 0.10 -12.32 7.15
CA LEU A 134 0.75 -12.25 5.85
C LEU A 134 0.29 -13.41 4.97
N VAL A 135 -0.22 -13.12 3.77
CA VAL A 135 -0.65 -14.13 2.79
C VAL A 135 0.26 -14.09 1.56
N LEU A 136 0.94 -15.22 1.30
CA LEU A 136 1.95 -15.37 0.22
C LEU A 136 1.57 -16.47 -0.79
N ASN A 137 0.28 -16.76 -0.96
CA ASN A 137 -0.16 -17.85 -1.82
C ASN A 137 0.24 -17.61 -3.28
N ASN A 138 0.70 -18.66 -3.98
CA ASN A 138 1.04 -18.59 -5.40
C ASN A 138 2.09 -17.51 -5.75
N THR A 139 3.01 -17.20 -4.83
CA THR A 139 4.09 -16.22 -5.04
C THR A 139 5.40 -16.83 -5.54
N GLN A 140 5.50 -18.16 -5.54
CA GLN A 140 6.71 -18.93 -5.84
C GLN A 140 7.90 -18.64 -4.91
N VAL A 141 7.67 -18.01 -3.76
CA VAL A 141 8.70 -17.76 -2.73
C VAL A 141 9.22 -19.08 -2.20
N CYS A 142 10.56 -19.24 -2.17
CA CYS A 142 11.17 -20.42 -1.58
C CYS A 142 11.09 -20.36 -0.06
N TRP A 143 10.86 -21.49 0.60
CA TRP A 143 10.80 -21.56 2.07
C TRP A 143 12.10 -21.09 2.73
N ASP A 144 13.26 -21.29 2.10
CA ASP A 144 14.56 -20.80 2.61
C ASP A 144 14.58 -19.29 2.81
N THR A 145 13.86 -18.56 1.95
CA THR A 145 13.70 -17.10 2.02
C THR A 145 12.92 -16.66 3.25
N LEU A 146 11.97 -17.48 3.72
CA LEU A 146 11.15 -17.19 4.90
C LEU A 146 11.79 -17.75 6.18
N TRP A 147 12.49 -18.87 6.07
CA TRP A 147 13.02 -19.65 7.18
C TRP A 147 14.16 -18.96 7.91
N LEU A 148 15.01 -18.21 7.21
CA LEU A 148 16.17 -17.54 7.81
C LEU A 148 15.81 -16.31 8.65
N GLU A 149 14.73 -15.60 8.32
CA GLU A 149 14.42 -14.30 8.93
C GLU A 149 13.14 -14.28 9.77
N MET A 150 12.13 -15.14 9.49
CA MET A 150 10.87 -15.14 10.26
C MET A 150 10.93 -15.93 11.58
N HIS A 151 11.95 -16.77 11.79
CA HIS A 151 12.13 -17.53 13.03
C HIS A 151 12.71 -16.70 14.19
N VAL A 152 13.15 -15.47 13.93
CA VAL A 152 13.74 -14.60 14.95
C VAL A 152 12.66 -13.82 15.73
N GLU A 153 11.45 -13.61 15.20
CA GLU A 153 10.47 -12.71 15.84
C GLU A 153 9.03 -13.24 16.04
N MET A 154 8.64 -14.41 15.54
CA MET A 154 7.25 -14.88 15.70
C MET A 154 7.18 -16.16 16.55
N PRO A 155 6.90 -16.08 17.86
CA PRO A 155 6.55 -17.27 18.63
C PRO A 155 5.24 -17.82 18.07
N PHE A 156 5.26 -19.10 17.71
CA PHE A 156 4.10 -19.87 17.27
C PHE A 156 2.88 -19.61 18.16
N PHE A 157 1.77 -19.18 17.55
CA PHE A 157 0.42 -19.33 18.09
C PHE A 157 -0.54 -19.74 16.98
#